data_AF-A0A6B2LSE0-F1
#
_entry.id   AF-A0A6B2LSE0-F1
#
_cell.length_a   1.000
_cell.length_b   1.000
_cell.length_c   1.000
_cell.angle_alpha   90.00
_cell.angle_beta   90.00
_cell.angle_gamma   90.00
#
_symmetry.space_group_name_H-M   'P 1'
#
loop_
_entity.id
_entity.type
_entity.pdbx_description
1 polymer ?
#
loop_
_entity_poly.entity_id
_entity_poly.type
_entity_poly.pdbx_seq_one_letter_code
_entity_poly.pdbx_strand_id
1 'polypeptide(L)'
;MFVRDGDNVGDVAHLKEVIVKLHPTFKPNTISLTSPPFELSRKGWGTFPIELKIVLNDGQTHKVIHDLSFDTPKNAKIYKFPFKKPSVW
;
A
#
# COMPACT_ATOMS: atom_id res chain seq x y z
N MET A 1 -3.56 8.47 2.76
CA MET A 1 -3.68 7.08 2.28
C MET A 1 -3.24 6.16 3.41
N PHE A 2 -3.90 5.02 3.62
CA PHE A 2 -3.55 4.01 4.61
C PHE A 2 -3.62 2.61 3.97
N VAL A 3 -2.81 1.66 4.45
CA VAL A 3 -2.93 0.23 4.13
C VAL A 3 -3.25 -0.51 5.42
N ARG A 4 -4.45 -1.10 5.47
CA ARG A 4 -5.01 -1.75 6.65
C ARG A 4 -5.54 -3.14 6.31
N ASP A 5 -5.97 -3.86 7.34
CA ASP A 5 -6.61 -5.17 7.20
C ASP A 5 -7.78 -5.10 6.21
N GLY A 6 -7.90 -6.16 5.40
CA GLY A 6 -8.98 -6.33 4.45
C GLY A 6 -10.17 -7.02 5.10
N ASP A 7 -10.45 -8.24 4.66
CA ASP A 7 -11.53 -9.07 5.19
C ASP A 7 -11.11 -9.79 6.50
N ASN A 8 -9.81 -10.06 6.71
CA ASN A 8 -9.32 -10.76 7.90
C ASN A 8 -8.44 -9.85 8.77
N VAL A 9 -8.68 -9.90 10.08
CA VAL A 9 -7.86 -9.20 11.07
C VAL A 9 -6.48 -9.86 11.13
N GLY A 10 -5.42 -9.07 10.98
CA GLY A 10 -4.04 -9.54 11.00
C GLY A 10 -3.41 -9.70 9.61
N ASP A 11 -4.15 -9.42 8.53
CA ASP A 11 -3.61 -9.43 7.17
C ASP A 11 -2.38 -8.50 7.05
N VAL A 12 -2.37 -7.35 7.72
CA VAL A 12 -1.23 -6.42 7.69
C VAL A 12 0.01 -6.93 8.42
N ALA A 13 -0.11 -7.92 9.30
CA ALA A 13 1.02 -8.51 10.00
C ALA A 13 1.96 -9.28 9.05
N HIS A 14 1.46 -9.66 7.87
CA HIS A 14 2.25 -10.30 6.82
C HIS A 14 3.02 -9.31 5.95
N LEU A 15 2.80 -7.99 6.13
CA LEU A 15 3.49 -6.94 5.40
C LEU A 15 4.77 -6.55 6.14
N LYS A 16 5.87 -6.53 5.39
CA LYS A 16 7.17 -6.04 5.85
C LYS A 16 7.31 -4.54 5.63
N GLU A 17 6.97 -4.10 4.43
CA GLU A 17 7.18 -2.73 3.98
C GLU A 17 6.19 -2.36 2.87
N VAL A 18 5.69 -1.13 2.89
CA VAL A 18 4.91 -0.53 1.82
C VAL A 18 5.67 0.67 1.29
N ILE A 19 6.14 0.57 0.04
CA ILE A 19 6.86 1.64 -0.64
C ILE A 19 5.87 2.38 -1.53
N VAL A 20 5.66 3.66 -1.26
CA VAL A 20 4.76 4.54 -2.00
C VAL A 20 5.57 5.42 -2.93
N LYS A 21 5.29 5.35 -4.23
CA LYS A 21 5.81 6.29 -5.24
C LYS A 21 4.74 7.28 -5.64
N LEU A 22 4.91 8.49 -5.16
CA LEU A 22 4.13 9.67 -5.49
C LEU A 22 4.60 10.28 -6.81
N HIS A 23 3.80 11.21 -7.33
CA HIS A 23 4.18 12.03 -8.48
C HIS A 23 5.52 12.76 -8.24
N PRO A 24 6.37 12.97 -9.27
CA PRO A 24 7.71 13.57 -9.11
C PRO A 24 7.74 14.97 -8.47
N THR A 25 6.60 15.68 -8.46
CA THR A 25 6.47 16.99 -7.80
C THR A 25 6.50 16.90 -6.27
N PHE A 26 6.28 15.72 -5.69
CA PHE A 26 6.38 15.51 -4.24
C PHE A 26 7.84 15.29 -3.82
N LYS A 27 8.24 15.83 -2.67
CA LYS A 27 9.59 15.62 -2.10
C LYS A 27 9.49 15.13 -0.64
N PRO A 28 10.14 13.99 -0.30
CA PRO A 28 10.51 12.92 -1.23
C PRO A 28 9.31 12.39 -2.02
N ASN A 29 9.54 11.90 -3.24
CA ASN A 29 8.50 11.27 -4.07
C ASN A 29 8.35 9.77 -3.77
N THR A 30 9.37 9.13 -3.20
CA THR A 30 9.34 7.73 -2.77
C THR A 30 9.42 7.68 -1.26
N ILE A 31 8.46 7.01 -0.63
CA ILE A 31 8.36 6.88 0.83
C ILE A 31 8.22 5.41 1.19
N SER A 32 9.09 4.93 2.06
CA SER A 32 9.01 3.61 2.66
C SER A 32 8.25 3.67 3.99
N LEU A 33 7.23 2.84 4.14
CA LEU A 33 6.44 2.68 5.36
C LEU A 33 6.66 1.27 5.88
N THR A 34 7.17 1.13 7.10
CA THR A 34 7.59 -0.18 7.65
C THR A 34 6.72 -0.63 8.82
N SER A 35 5.66 0.10 9.15
CA SER A 35 4.79 -0.23 10.28
C SER A 35 3.32 0.03 9.96
N PRO A 36 2.41 -0.87 10.36
CA PRO A 36 0.98 -0.65 10.23
C PRO A 36 0.54 0.57 11.06
N PRO A 37 -0.45 1.36 10.60
CA PRO A 37 -1.32 1.13 9.43
C PRO A 37 -0.76 1.66 8.09
N PHE A 38 0.57 1.74 7.95
CA PHE A 38 1.26 2.17 6.74
C PHE A 38 0.64 3.46 6.16
N GLU A 39 0.52 4.46 7.02
CA GLU A 39 -0.18 5.70 6.70
C GLU A 39 0.77 6.72 6.06
N LEU A 40 0.27 7.39 5.02
CA LEU A 40 0.92 8.52 4.39
C LEU A 40 -0.08 9.65 4.15
N SER A 41 0.25 10.84 4.67
CA SER A 41 -0.50 12.07 4.43
C SER A 41 0.35 13.07 3.65
N ARG A 42 -0.24 13.63 2.57
CA ARG A 42 0.38 14.66 1.72
C ARG A 42 -0.68 15.60 1.19
N LYS A 43 -0.30 16.86 0.93
CA LYS A 43 -1.14 17.86 0.26
C LYS A 43 -0.81 17.87 -1.22
N GLY A 44 -1.80 17.62 -2.07
CA GLY A 44 -1.69 17.62 -3.53
C GLY A 44 -2.64 18.63 -4.17
N TRP A 45 -2.45 18.86 -5.47
CA TRP A 45 -3.20 19.85 -6.25
C TRP A 45 -4.23 19.23 -7.21
N GLY A 46 -4.29 17.90 -7.29
CA GLY A 46 -5.09 17.22 -8.29
C GLY A 46 -5.23 15.72 -8.03
N THR A 47 -5.73 15.02 -9.03
CA THR A 47 -5.92 13.57 -9.04
C THR A 47 -4.77 12.90 -9.78
N PHE A 48 -4.24 11.82 -9.23
CA PHE A 48 -3.09 11.14 -9.84
C PHE A 48 -3.00 9.67 -9.43
N PRO A 49 -2.62 8.78 -10.37
CA PRO A 49 -2.25 7.41 -10.03
C PRO A 49 -0.91 7.41 -9.27
N ILE A 50 -0.83 6.63 -8.21
CA ILE A 50 0.39 6.35 -7.46
C ILE A 50 0.72 4.87 -7.53
N GLU A 51 2.01 4.54 -7.59
CA GLU A 51 2.48 3.15 -7.52
C GLU A 51 2.80 2.80 -6.07
N LEU A 52 2.27 1.68 -5.61
CA LEU A 52 2.52 1.08 -4.31
C LEU A 52 3.26 -0.23 -4.55
N LYS A 53 4.39 -0.41 -3.89
CA LYS A 53 5.13 -1.66 -3.87
C LYS A 53 5.00 -2.25 -2.47
N ILE A 54 4.21 -3.30 -2.36
CA ILE A 54 3.95 -4.04 -1.13
C ILE A 54 4.97 -5.16 -1.02
N VAL A 55 5.75 -5.17 0.06
CA VAL A 55 6.75 -6.19 0.37
C VAL A 55 6.21 -7.05 1.51
N LEU A 56 6.08 -8.35 1.27
CA LEU A 56 5.64 -9.32 2.27
C LEU A 56 6.83 -9.81 3.10
N ASN A 57 6.55 -10.37 4.28
CA ASN A 57 7.57 -10.93 5.17
C ASN A 57 8.36 -12.11 4.56
N ASP A 58 7.76 -12.82 3.60
CA ASP A 58 8.40 -13.92 2.86
C ASP A 58 9.28 -13.43 1.69
N GLY A 59 9.41 -12.12 1.50
CA GLY A 59 10.19 -11.49 0.43
C GLY A 59 9.43 -11.31 -0.88
N GLN A 60 8.19 -11.80 -1.00
CA GLN A 60 7.36 -11.53 -2.17
C GLN A 60 7.04 -10.03 -2.27
N THR A 61 6.96 -9.55 -3.50
CA THR A 61 6.69 -8.15 -3.79
C THR A 61 5.52 -8.04 -4.75
N HIS A 62 4.55 -7.20 -4.42
CA HIS A 62 3.41 -6.90 -5.28
C HIS A 62 3.37 -5.42 -5.63
N LYS A 63 3.11 -5.13 -6.90
CA LYS A 63 2.87 -3.77 -7.37
C LYS A 63 1.39 -3.52 -7.47
N VAL A 64 0.95 -2.39 -6.96
CA VAL A 64 -0.44 -1.94 -6.92
C VAL A 64 -0.48 -0.51 -7.42
N ILE A 65 -1.42 -0.19 -8.30
CA ILE A 65 -1.68 1.19 -8.73
C ILE A 65 -2.95 1.66 -8.04
N HIS A 66 -2.85 2.79 -7.36
CA HIS A 66 -3.97 3.41 -6.66
C HIS A 66 -4.19 4.83 -7.16
N ASP A 67 -5.44 5.16 -7.49
CA ASP A 67 -5.80 6.47 -8.01
C ASP A 67 -6.19 7.38 -6.85
N LEU A 68 -5.40 8.43 -6.60
CA LEU A 68 -5.80 9.49 -5.69
C LEU A 68 -6.78 10.40 -6.43
N SER A 69 -8.04 10.38 -6.04
CA SER A 69 -9.09 11.24 -6.60
C SER A 69 -9.89 11.95 -5.52
N PHE A 70 -10.41 13.13 -5.86
CA PHE A 70 -11.30 13.91 -4.98
C PHE A 70 -12.78 13.60 -5.23
N ASP A 71 -13.10 12.91 -6.34
CA ASP A 71 -14.47 12.60 -6.74
C ASP A 71 -15.19 11.68 -5.75
N THR A 72 -14.44 10.89 -4.98
CA THR A 72 -14.99 9.96 -3.99
C THR A 72 -14.33 10.19 -2.64
N PRO A 73 -15.10 10.53 -1.58
CA PRO A 73 -14.54 10.84 -0.26
C PRO A 73 -13.83 9.65 0.41
N LYS A 74 -14.10 8.41 -0.04
CA LYS A 74 -13.42 7.19 0.39
C LYS A 74 -13.09 6.31 -0.81
N ASN A 75 -11.94 6.54 -1.43
CA ASN A 75 -11.39 5.67 -2.46
C ASN A 75 -10.58 4.54 -1.79
N ALA A 76 -11.27 3.50 -1.29
CA ALA A 76 -10.62 2.31 -0.74
C ALA A 76 -10.65 1.17 -1.77
N LYS A 77 -9.52 0.50 -2.00
CA LYS A 77 -9.41 -0.69 -2.85
C LYS A 77 -8.83 -1.85 -2.04
N ILE A 78 -9.46 -3.02 -2.11
CA ILE A 78 -8.99 -4.26 -1.46
C ILE A 78 -8.17 -5.05 -2.49
N TYR A 79 -6.96 -5.45 -2.11
CA TYR A 79 -6.09 -6.28 -2.94
C TYR A 79 -5.83 -7.62 -2.24
N LYS A 80 -6.10 -8.72 -2.97
CA LYS A 80 -5.87 -10.08 -2.49
C LYS A 80 -4.58 -10.60 -3.11
N PHE A 81 -3.59 -10.90 -2.27
CA PHE A 81 -2.33 -11.49 -2.71
C PHE A 81 -2.35 -13.00 -2.47
N PRO A 82 -1.92 -13.82 -3.45
CA PRO A 82 -1.80 -15.25 -3.22
C PRO A 82 -0.66 -15.51 -2.23
N PHE A 83 -1.02 -15.79 -0.97
CA PHE A 83 -0.04 -16.21 0.03
C PHE A 83 0.31 -17.68 -0.18
N LYS A 84 1.59 -18.00 -0.31
CA LYS A 84 2.04 -19.39 -0.21
C LYS A 84 2.02 -19.76 1.27
N LYS A 85 1.04 -20.57 1.67
CA LYS A 85 1.05 -21.14 3.02
C LYS A 85 2.42 -21.82 3.24
N PRO A 86 3.11 -21.58 4.37
CA PRO A 86 4.29 -22.36 4.68
C PRO A 86 3.88 -23.84 4.68
N SER A 87 4.52 -24.63 3.82
CA SER A 87 4.30 -26.07 3.77
C SER A 87 4.78 -26.67 5.08
N VAL A 88 3.84 -27.02 5.96
CA VAL A 88 4.13 -27.82 7.16
C VAL A 88 4.21 -29.27 6.70
N TRP A 89 5.37 -29.91 6.92
CA TRP A 89 5.59 -31.34 6.69
C TRP A 89 5.22 -32.15 7.94
#